data_AF-A0A1G5FDM2-F1
#
_entry.id   AF-A0A1G5FDM2-F1
#
_cell.length_a   1.000
_cell.length_b   1.000
_cell.length_c   1.000
_cell.angle_alpha   90.00
_cell.angle_beta   90.00
_cell.angle_gamma   90.00
#
_symmetry.space_group_name_H-M   'P 1'
#
loop_
_entity.id
_entity.type
_entity.pdbx_description
1 polymer ?
#
loop_
_entity_poly.entity_id
_entity_poly.type
_entity_poly.pdbx_seq_one_letter_code
_entity_poly.pdbx_strand_id
1 'polypeptide(L)'
;MSPNSPQSSQFKKDSKRHLMTLKAQARIGFFTGIFFILEVIFLFYVNHTIPHNMTRILGIIILLLTFSFLIYIKTRCKLESGDELSQQLMGKALSYSAYAQIIFVFIVGLVLSAIEKAYDLKVLISSTHIKGLALLMLGIHIVVKYGSYLLLDRLPSGYEEED
;
A
#
# COMPACT_ATOMS: atom_id res chain seq x y z
N MET A 1 -27.65 36.02 31.75
CA MET A 1 -27.77 34.65 31.21
C MET A 1 -26.82 34.54 30.02
N SER A 2 -25.72 33.79 30.15
CA SER A 2 -24.73 33.62 29.08
C SER A 2 -25.20 32.48 28.15
N PRO A 3 -25.21 32.65 26.81
CA PRO A 3 -25.58 31.60 25.91
C PRO A 3 -24.47 30.54 25.88
N ASN A 4 -24.81 29.32 26.32
CA ASN A 4 -23.95 28.14 26.21
C ASN A 4 -23.62 27.90 24.73
N SER A 5 -22.36 28.14 24.34
CA SER A 5 -21.87 27.82 23.00
C SER A 5 -21.75 26.30 22.83
N PRO A 6 -22.36 25.69 21.80
CA PRO A 6 -22.22 24.25 21.53
C PRO A 6 -20.81 23.84 21.07
N GLN A 7 -19.95 24.81 20.74
CA GLN A 7 -18.66 24.61 20.07
C GLN A 7 -17.60 23.90 20.93
N SER A 8 -17.69 23.94 22.26
CA SER A 8 -16.67 23.32 23.13
C SER A 8 -16.72 21.78 23.12
N SER A 9 -17.87 21.20 22.78
CA SER A 9 -18.11 19.75 22.84
C SER A 9 -17.55 18.99 21.64
N GLN A 10 -17.59 19.59 20.43
CA GLN A 10 -16.97 19.02 19.23
C GLN A 10 -15.44 19.10 19.28
N PHE A 11 -14.89 20.21 19.78
CA PHE A 11 -13.43 20.37 19.96
C PHE A 11 -12.86 19.34 20.93
N LYS A 12 -13.56 19.03 22.03
CA LYS A 12 -13.15 17.99 22.99
C LYS A 12 -13.24 16.57 22.42
N LYS A 13 -14.15 16.31 21.48
CA LYS A 13 -14.30 15.00 20.86
C LYS A 13 -13.22 14.75 19.78
N ASP A 14 -12.81 15.80 19.08
CA ASP A 14 -11.72 15.77 18.12
C ASP A 14 -10.33 15.69 18.77
N SER A 15 -10.17 16.24 19.98
CA SER A 15 -8.91 16.22 20.74
C SER A 15 -8.42 14.82 21.16
N LYS A 16 -9.27 13.78 21.13
CA LYS A 16 -8.89 12.41 21.52
C LYS A 16 -8.35 11.54 20.39
N ARG A 17 -8.48 11.96 19.13
CA ARG A 17 -7.87 11.23 18.01
C ARG A 17 -6.43 11.69 17.87
N HIS A 18 -5.50 10.75 18.00
CA HIS A 18 -4.10 11.02 17.75
C HIS A 18 -3.95 11.49 16.30
N LEU A 19 -3.61 12.76 16.10
CA LEU A 19 -3.27 13.29 14.79
C LEU A 19 -1.94 12.67 14.39
N MET A 20 -1.91 12.02 13.22
CA MET A 20 -0.70 11.35 12.75
C MET A 20 -0.08 12.21 11.65
N THR A 21 1.19 12.58 11.82
CA THR A 21 1.90 13.37 10.80
C THR A 21 2.00 12.60 9.49
N LEU A 22 2.04 13.31 8.36
CA LEU A 22 2.16 12.69 7.03
C LEU A 22 3.40 11.80 6.90
N LYS A 23 4.51 12.20 7.51
CA LYS A 23 5.73 11.38 7.60
C LYS A 23 5.51 10.08 8.38
N ALA A 24 4.78 10.13 9.49
CA ALA A 24 4.41 8.93 10.24
C ALA A 24 3.45 8.05 9.45
N GLN A 25 2.46 8.64 8.76
CA GLN A 25 1.56 7.91 7.85
C GLN A 25 2.33 7.22 6.73
N ALA A 26 3.29 7.90 6.13
CA ALA A 26 4.10 7.34 5.07
C ALA A 26 4.97 6.19 5.58
N ARG A 27 5.56 6.28 6.78
CA ARG A 27 6.30 5.15 7.37
C ARG A 27 5.40 3.94 7.62
N ILE A 28 4.24 4.14 8.25
CA ILE A 28 3.29 3.03 8.50
C ILE A 28 2.81 2.44 7.18
N GLY A 29 2.48 3.29 6.21
CA GLY A 29 2.10 2.87 4.88
C GLY A 29 3.19 2.04 4.19
N PHE A 30 4.43 2.51 4.20
CA PHE A 30 5.57 1.81 3.62
C PHE A 30 5.75 0.41 4.21
N PHE A 31 5.76 0.28 5.53
CA PHE A 31 5.87 -1.04 6.19
C PHE A 31 4.65 -1.93 5.95
N THR A 32 3.45 -1.35 5.85
CA THR A 32 2.23 -2.09 5.47
C THR A 32 2.33 -2.64 4.04
N GLY A 33 2.90 -1.87 3.11
CA GLY A 33 3.18 -2.33 1.75
C GLY A 33 4.17 -3.49 1.71
N ILE A 34 5.26 -3.40 2.47
CA ILE A 34 6.25 -4.49 2.60
C ILE A 34 5.56 -5.75 3.15
N PHE A 35 4.74 -5.59 4.19
CA PHE A 35 3.99 -6.69 4.78
C PHE A 35 3.11 -7.39 3.73
N PHE A 36 2.39 -6.65 2.87
CA PHE A 36 1.62 -7.25 1.78
C PHE A 36 2.47 -8.05 0.78
N ILE A 37 3.64 -7.54 0.42
CA ILE A 37 4.55 -8.26 -0.50
C ILE A 37 5.02 -9.57 0.15
N LEU A 38 5.45 -9.51 1.42
CA LEU A 38 5.90 -10.68 2.18
C LEU A 38 4.76 -11.69 2.39
N GLU A 39 3.53 -11.22 2.63
CA GLU A 39 2.34 -12.05 2.73
C GLU A 39 2.13 -12.86 1.45
N VAL A 40 2.20 -12.23 0.28
CA VAL A 40 2.04 -12.94 -1.00
C VAL A 40 3.15 -13.96 -1.22
N ILE A 41 4.41 -13.60 -0.93
CA ILE A 41 5.55 -14.53 -1.05
C ILE A 41 5.37 -15.73 -0.13
N PHE A 42 4.97 -15.49 1.12
CA PHE A 42 4.70 -16.54 2.09
C PHE A 42 3.56 -17.44 1.65
N LEU A 43 2.45 -16.87 1.16
CA LEU A 43 1.32 -17.65 0.65
C LEU A 43 1.72 -18.48 -0.58
N PHE A 44 2.57 -17.95 -1.46
CA PHE A 44 3.09 -18.70 -2.60
C PHE A 44 3.96 -19.88 -2.16
N TYR A 45 4.87 -19.66 -1.21
CA TYR A 45 5.72 -20.69 -0.61
C TYR A 45 4.89 -21.79 0.05
N VAL A 46 3.98 -21.41 0.96
CA VAL A 46 3.13 -22.34 1.71
C VAL A 46 2.22 -23.14 0.77
N ASN A 47 1.72 -22.53 -0.31
CA ASN A 47 0.89 -23.23 -1.29
C ASN A 47 1.66 -24.31 -2.07
N HIS A 48 2.99 -24.26 -2.09
CA HIS A 48 3.83 -25.31 -2.67
C HIS A 48 4.19 -26.43 -1.67
N THR A 49 4.12 -26.14 -0.36
CA THR A 49 4.57 -27.07 0.70
C THR A 49 3.42 -27.74 1.47
N ILE A 50 2.24 -27.13 1.54
CA ILE A 50 1.12 -27.54 2.39
C ILE A 50 -0.12 -27.87 1.54
N PRO A 51 -0.96 -28.85 1.94
CA PRO A 51 -2.20 -29.15 1.24
C PRO A 51 -3.08 -27.91 1.00
N HIS A 52 -3.59 -27.81 -0.24
CA HIS A 52 -4.35 -26.66 -0.76
C HIS A 52 -5.52 -26.16 0.11
N ASN A 53 -6.14 -27.03 0.89
CA ASN A 53 -7.28 -26.65 1.73
C ASN A 53 -6.85 -25.82 2.96
N MET A 54 -5.68 -26.13 3.54
CA MET A 54 -5.15 -25.41 4.70
C MET A 54 -4.58 -24.05 4.30
N THR A 55 -3.89 -23.98 3.16
CA THR A 55 -3.38 -22.71 2.61
C THR A 55 -4.49 -21.74 2.25
N ARG A 56 -5.61 -22.24 1.72
CA ARG A 56 -6.78 -21.42 1.39
C ARG A 56 -7.45 -20.81 2.64
N ILE A 57 -7.62 -21.58 3.72
CA ILE A 57 -8.19 -21.07 4.98
C ILE A 57 -7.24 -20.04 5.59
N LEU A 58 -5.95 -20.35 5.65
CA LEU A 58 -4.93 -19.43 6.16
C LEU A 58 -4.90 -18.11 5.38
N GLY A 59 -4.93 -18.17 4.05
CA GLY A 59 -4.97 -16.97 3.20
C GLY A 59 -6.20 -16.10 3.43
N ILE A 60 -7.38 -16.69 3.65
CA ILE A 60 -8.60 -15.92 3.97
C ILE A 60 -8.45 -15.21 5.33
N ILE A 61 -7.91 -15.91 6.33
CA ILE A 61 -7.71 -15.35 7.68
C ILE A 61 -6.76 -14.15 7.62
N ILE A 62 -5.62 -14.29 6.94
CA ILE A 62 -4.65 -13.20 6.84
C ILE A 62 -5.26 -12.01 6.10
N LEU A 63 -5.97 -12.24 4.99
CA LEU A 63 -6.59 -11.17 4.22
C LEU A 63 -7.65 -10.39 5.03
N LEU A 64 -8.45 -11.09 5.84
CA LEU A 64 -9.41 -10.47 6.77
C LEU A 64 -8.71 -9.66 7.88
N LEU A 65 -7.61 -10.18 8.44
CA LEU A 65 -6.82 -9.47 9.45
C LEU A 65 -6.24 -8.19 8.86
N THR A 66 -5.68 -8.25 7.65
CA THR A 66 -5.07 -7.07 7.04
C THR A 66 -6.11 -6.03 6.65
N PHE A 67 -7.28 -6.43 6.12
CA PHE A 67 -8.40 -5.51 5.89
C PHE A 67 -8.89 -4.85 7.18
N SER A 68 -9.04 -5.63 8.26
CA SER A 68 -9.47 -5.13 9.56
C SER A 68 -8.46 -4.11 10.13
N PHE A 69 -7.17 -4.39 9.98
CA PHE A 69 -6.09 -3.49 10.39
C PHE A 69 -6.08 -2.18 9.59
N LEU A 70 -6.27 -2.23 8.27
CA LEU A 70 -6.38 -1.03 7.44
C LEU A 70 -7.59 -0.17 7.82
N ILE A 71 -8.74 -0.79 8.06
CA ILE A 71 -9.95 -0.11 8.52
C ILE A 71 -9.70 0.53 9.89
N TYR A 72 -9.04 -0.19 10.80
CA TYR A 72 -8.67 0.32 12.11
C TYR A 72 -7.81 1.58 12.01
N ILE A 73 -6.74 1.56 11.21
CA ILE A 73 -5.88 2.75 10.99
C ILE A 73 -6.73 3.90 10.46
N LYS A 74 -7.53 3.67 9.40
CA LYS A 74 -8.34 4.72 8.77
C LYS A 74 -9.39 5.32 9.71
N THR A 75 -9.94 4.52 10.62
CA THR A 75 -11.01 4.95 11.54
C THR A 75 -10.49 5.59 12.83
N ARG A 76 -9.31 5.19 13.32
CA ARG A 76 -8.74 5.64 14.59
C ARG A 76 -7.68 6.74 14.44
N CYS A 77 -6.99 6.83 13.32
CA CYS A 77 -5.99 7.86 13.05
C CYS A 77 -6.61 8.99 12.23
N LYS A 78 -6.61 10.23 12.76
CA LYS A 78 -6.95 11.40 11.95
C LYS A 78 -5.74 11.67 11.05
N LEU A 79 -5.92 11.50 9.75
CA LEU A 79 -4.88 11.73 8.76
C LEU A 79 -4.75 13.25 8.58
N GLU A 80 -3.57 13.79 8.87
CA GLU A 80 -3.24 15.19 8.61
C GLU A 80 -3.21 15.44 7.10
N SER A 81 -3.95 16.45 6.63
CA SER A 81 -3.77 17.01 5.29
C SER A 81 -2.51 17.85 5.34
N GLY A 82 -1.46 17.43 4.64
CA GLY A 82 -0.18 18.13 4.62
C GLY A 82 -0.29 19.53 4.07
N ASP A 83 0.77 20.30 4.30
CA ASP A 83 1.02 21.54 3.58
C ASP A 83 1.08 21.31 2.05
N GLU A 84 1.00 22.39 1.29
CA GLU A 84 0.93 22.35 -0.17
C GLU A 84 2.12 21.61 -0.78
N LEU A 85 3.32 21.80 -0.22
CA LEU A 85 4.52 21.07 -0.61
C LEU A 85 4.37 19.56 -0.37
N SER A 86 3.93 19.12 0.82
CA SER A 86 3.71 17.69 1.09
C SER A 86 2.66 17.08 0.16
N GLN A 87 1.64 17.84 -0.24
CA GLN A 87 0.64 17.38 -1.20
C GLN A 87 1.24 17.20 -2.60
N GLN A 88 2.07 18.14 -3.06
CA GLN A 88 2.79 18.02 -4.33
C GLN A 88 3.74 16.82 -4.33
N LEU A 89 4.54 16.64 -3.28
CA LEU A 89 5.43 15.49 -3.13
C LEU A 89 4.67 14.16 -3.12
N MET A 90 3.53 14.11 -2.42
CA MET A 90 2.66 12.93 -2.42
C MET A 90 2.05 12.66 -3.80
N GLY A 91 1.75 13.71 -4.57
CA GLY A 91 1.31 13.62 -5.96
C GLY A 91 2.39 13.03 -6.87
N LYS A 92 3.63 13.53 -6.80
CA LYS A 92 4.78 12.97 -7.55
C LYS A 92 5.02 11.51 -7.20
N ALA A 93 4.99 11.18 -5.91
CA ALA A 93 5.16 9.82 -5.43
C ALA A 93 4.03 8.87 -5.90
N LEU A 94 2.79 9.38 -6.02
CA LEU A 94 1.67 8.63 -6.61
C LEU A 94 1.94 8.30 -8.08
N SER A 95 2.43 9.27 -8.85
CA SER A 95 2.80 9.07 -10.26
C SER A 95 3.90 8.01 -10.40
N TYR A 96 4.98 8.10 -9.61
CA TYR A 96 6.04 7.08 -9.61
C TYR A 96 5.52 5.68 -9.29
N SER A 97 4.57 5.57 -8.36
CA SER A 97 3.92 4.32 -8.02
C SER A 97 3.11 3.74 -9.19
N ALA A 98 2.38 4.57 -9.93
CA ALA A 98 1.66 4.14 -11.13
C ALA A 98 2.62 3.65 -12.23
N TYR A 99 3.72 4.37 -12.48
CA TYR A 99 4.74 3.92 -13.44
C TYR A 99 5.38 2.59 -13.02
N ALA A 100 5.71 2.43 -11.73
CA ALA A 100 6.26 1.18 -11.21
C ALA A 100 5.32 -0.01 -11.42
N GLN A 101 4.00 0.20 -11.23
CA GLN A 101 2.99 -0.82 -11.50
C GLN A 101 2.95 -1.22 -12.98
N ILE A 102 2.98 -0.26 -13.90
CA ILE A 102 2.99 -0.51 -15.35
C ILE A 102 4.24 -1.31 -15.73
N ILE A 103 5.41 -0.85 -15.29
CA ILE A 103 6.69 -1.52 -15.56
C ILE A 103 6.68 -2.95 -15.02
N PHE A 104 6.19 -3.14 -13.80
CA PHE A 104 6.12 -4.46 -13.18
C PHE A 104 5.23 -5.43 -13.98
N VAL A 105 4.01 -5.03 -14.33
CA VAL A 105 3.08 -5.87 -15.12
C VAL A 105 3.68 -6.19 -16.49
N PHE A 106 4.33 -5.21 -17.12
CA PHE A 106 5.00 -5.40 -18.40
C PHE A 106 6.13 -6.44 -18.30
N ILE A 107 6.99 -6.34 -17.29
CA ILE A 107 8.07 -7.32 -17.05
C ILE A 107 7.50 -8.72 -16.77
N VAL A 108 6.48 -8.83 -15.92
CA VAL A 108 5.83 -10.13 -15.64
C VAL A 108 5.26 -10.75 -16.92
N GLY A 109 4.61 -9.93 -17.77
CA GLY A 109 4.10 -10.38 -19.07
C GLY A 109 5.20 -10.86 -20.01
N LEU A 110 6.32 -10.13 -20.10
CA LEU A 110 7.49 -10.55 -20.90
C LEU A 110 8.07 -11.89 -20.41
N VAL A 111 8.21 -12.05 -19.09
CA VAL A 111 8.74 -13.28 -18.49
C VAL A 111 7.82 -14.47 -18.78
N LEU A 112 6.50 -14.30 -18.60
CA LEU A 112 5.54 -15.36 -18.89
C LEU A 112 5.55 -15.74 -20.38
N SER A 113 5.57 -14.75 -21.28
CA SER A 113 5.63 -15.01 -22.72
C SER A 113 6.94 -15.72 -23.14
N ALA A 114 8.06 -15.36 -22.52
CA ALA A 114 9.33 -16.04 -22.76
C ALA A 114 9.29 -17.51 -22.30
N ILE A 115 8.68 -17.79 -21.15
CA ILE A 115 8.50 -19.16 -20.62
C ILE A 115 7.57 -19.97 -21.52
N GLU A 116 6.41 -19.41 -21.91
CA GLU A 116 5.48 -20.07 -22.83
C GLU A 116 6.18 -20.51 -24.11
N LYS A 117 6.95 -19.59 -24.71
CA LYS A 117 7.70 -19.86 -25.94
C LYS A 117 8.84 -20.86 -25.74
N ALA A 118 9.55 -20.80 -24.61
CA ALA A 118 10.72 -21.65 -24.36
C ALA A 118 10.35 -23.11 -24.07
N TYR A 119 9.20 -23.35 -23.44
CA TYR A 119 8.80 -24.68 -22.99
C TYR A 119 7.57 -25.25 -23.72
N ASP A 120 7.04 -24.54 -24.72
CA ASP A 120 5.78 -24.86 -25.43
C ASP A 120 4.63 -25.15 -24.45
N LEU A 121 4.57 -24.34 -23.39
CA LEU A 121 3.58 -24.47 -22.32
C LEU A 121 2.43 -23.49 -22.56
N LYS A 122 1.21 -23.90 -22.21
CA LYS A 122 0.07 -22.99 -22.04
C LYS A 122 -0.04 -22.59 -20.58
N VAL A 123 0.17 -21.31 -20.26
CA VAL A 123 0.01 -20.83 -18.89
C VAL A 123 -1.48 -20.77 -18.54
N LEU A 124 -1.91 -21.62 -17.62
CA LEU A 124 -3.29 -21.60 -17.12
C LEU A 124 -3.39 -20.67 -15.90
N ILE A 125 -4.09 -19.55 -16.06
CA ILE A 125 -4.26 -18.57 -14.98
C ILE A 125 -5.49 -18.94 -14.13
N SER A 126 -5.25 -19.36 -12.88
CA SER A 126 -6.30 -19.61 -11.89
C SER A 126 -6.71 -18.31 -11.17
N SER A 127 -7.88 -18.33 -10.52
CA SER A 127 -8.34 -17.20 -9.69
C SER A 127 -7.41 -16.92 -8.50
N THR A 128 -6.66 -17.92 -8.02
CA THR A 128 -5.64 -17.74 -6.98
C THR A 128 -4.46 -16.90 -7.50
N HIS A 129 -4.04 -17.12 -8.75
CA HIS A 129 -2.98 -16.33 -9.38
C HIS A 129 -3.41 -14.87 -9.55
N ILE A 130 -4.65 -14.62 -9.97
CA ILE A 130 -5.20 -13.27 -10.11
C ILE A 130 -5.22 -12.54 -8.77
N LYS A 131 -5.69 -13.19 -7.70
CA LYS A 131 -5.72 -12.61 -6.35
C LYS A 131 -4.33 -12.31 -5.81
N GLY A 132 -3.40 -13.25 -5.97
CA GLY A 132 -2.01 -13.06 -5.56
C GLY A 132 -1.34 -11.90 -6.28
N LEU A 133 -1.54 -11.80 -7.60
CA LEU A 133 -1.03 -10.71 -8.41
C LEU A 133 -1.63 -9.36 -7.98
N ALA A 134 -2.94 -9.29 -7.72
CA ALA A 134 -3.60 -8.06 -7.26
C ALA A 134 -3.07 -7.59 -5.90
N LEU A 135 -2.87 -8.51 -4.95
CA LEU A 135 -2.33 -8.18 -3.63
C LEU A 135 -0.86 -7.75 -3.71
N LEU A 136 -0.06 -8.39 -4.57
CA LEU A 136 1.32 -8.01 -4.84
C LEU A 136 1.40 -6.61 -5.46
N MET A 137 0.56 -6.32 -6.45
CA MET A 137 0.44 -5.02 -7.10
C MET A 137 0.05 -3.91 -6.12
N LEU A 138 -0.84 -4.20 -5.17
CA LEU A 138 -1.19 -3.29 -4.09
C LEU A 138 -0.02 -3.04 -3.14
N GLY A 139 0.71 -4.09 -2.77
CA GLY A 139 1.92 -4.00 -1.95
C GLY A 139 2.98 -3.10 -2.61
N ILE A 140 3.32 -3.39 -3.87
CA ILE A 140 4.27 -2.59 -4.66
C ILE A 140 3.81 -1.13 -4.75
N HIS A 141 2.53 -0.89 -5.03
CA HIS A 141 2.00 0.46 -5.11
C HIS A 141 2.23 1.25 -3.82
N ILE A 142 1.90 0.65 -2.69
CA ILE A 142 2.03 1.26 -1.37
C ILE A 142 3.51 1.50 -1.03
N VAL A 143 4.38 0.52 -1.27
CA VAL A 143 5.83 0.64 -1.02
C VAL A 143 6.43 1.74 -1.86
N VAL A 144 6.18 1.77 -3.17
CA VAL A 144 6.75 2.78 -4.06
C VAL A 144 6.20 4.15 -3.72
N LYS A 145 4.88 4.29 -3.53
CA LYS A 145 4.26 5.58 -3.19
C LYS A 145 4.86 6.16 -1.91
N TYR A 146 4.85 5.41 -0.81
CA TYR A 146 5.32 5.95 0.46
C TYR A 146 6.85 6.00 0.56
N GLY A 147 7.55 5.07 -0.09
CA GLY A 147 9.01 5.08 -0.19
C GLY A 147 9.52 6.29 -0.97
N SER A 148 8.93 6.57 -2.14
CA SER A 148 9.23 7.76 -2.93
C SER A 148 8.88 9.04 -2.18
N TYR A 149 7.74 9.12 -1.50
CA TYR A 149 7.41 10.29 -0.68
C TYR A 149 8.45 10.51 0.43
N LEU A 150 8.86 9.46 1.16
CA LEU A 150 9.88 9.56 2.21
C LEU A 150 11.28 9.92 1.66
N LEU A 151 11.57 9.55 0.41
CA LEU A 151 12.80 9.91 -0.28
C LEU A 151 12.78 11.39 -0.69
N LEU A 152 11.69 11.83 -1.31
CA LEU A 152 11.48 13.22 -1.72
C LEU A 152 11.45 14.18 -0.52
N ASP A 153 10.78 13.80 0.57
CA ASP A 153 10.76 14.54 1.85
C ASP A 153 12.14 14.65 2.53
N ARG A 154 13.12 13.83 2.11
CA ARG A 154 14.51 13.91 2.60
C ARG A 154 15.42 14.75 1.71
N LEU A 155 15.06 14.98 0.45
CA LEU A 155 15.85 15.83 -0.44
C LEU A 155 15.62 17.29 -0.02
N PRO A 156 16.68 18.09 0.20
CA PRO A 156 16.49 19.51 0.50
C PRO A 156 15.70 20.15 -0.63
N SER A 157 14.68 20.95 -0.28
CA SER A 157 13.71 21.60 -1.17
C SER A 157 14.30 22.63 -2.14
N GLY A 158 15.60 22.54 -2.45
CA GLY A 158 16.33 23.41 -3.38
C GLY A 158 16.75 22.69 -4.67
N TYR A 159 16.18 21.54 -4.99
CA TYR A 159 16.37 20.84 -6.28
C TYR A 159 15.15 20.95 -7.22
N GLU A 160 14.24 21.89 -6.93
CA GLU A 160 13.10 22.19 -7.79
C GLU A 160 13.14 23.68 -8.16
N GLU A 161 14.15 24.06 -8.95
CA GLU A 161 14.15 25.17 -9.91
C GLU A 161 15.54 25.19 -10.55
N GLU A 162 15.77 24.33 -11.55
CA GLU A 162 16.65 24.57 -12.71
C GLU A 162 16.44 23.41 -13.70
N ASP A 163 15.89 23.78 -14.87
CA ASP A 163 15.61 23.04 -16.12
C ASP A 163 14.25 22.32 -16.30
#